data_AF-A0A377PX36-F1
#
_entry.id   AF-A0A377PX36-F1
#
_cell.length_a   1.000
_cell.length_b   1.000
_cell.length_c   1.000
_cell.angle_alpha   90.00
_cell.angle_beta   90.00
_cell.angle_gamma   90.00
#
_symmetry.space_group_name_H-M   'P 1'
#
loop_
_entity.id
_entity.type
_entity.pdbx_description
1 polymer ?
#
loop_
_entity_poly.entity_id
_entity_poly.type
_entity_poly.pdbx_seq_one_letter_code
_entity_poly.pdbx_strand_id
1 'polypeptide(L)'
;MDIDDIVISGTQGYLQGIFIHEIFACLLLLPYIAYLYVLFLSKTFLQLNHKVFLIMPITLLLLSVALSSGIFLLAMRGFESDIKIASMIMLFIIFISGEIYRIRTLRKSKTSRQGMQKYVKQCKIIYITFLMLHIACIAWYKLAL
;
A
#
# COMPACT_ATOMS: atom_id res chain seq x y z
N MET A 1 6.56 1.84 40.39
CA MET A 1 5.80 1.60 39.15
C MET A 1 5.55 0.11 39.17
N ASP A 2 4.32 -0.28 39.49
CA ASP A 2 3.99 -1.68 39.73
C ASP A 2 3.98 -2.46 38.40
N ILE A 3 4.18 -3.78 38.48
CA ILE A 3 4.22 -4.64 37.29
C ILE A 3 2.90 -4.52 36.51
N ASP A 4 1.78 -4.34 37.20
CA ASP A 4 0.46 -4.12 36.59
C ASP A 4 0.38 -2.80 35.80
N ASP A 5 1.01 -1.73 36.28
CA ASP A 5 1.06 -0.44 35.55
C ASP A 5 1.85 -0.57 34.23
N ILE A 6 2.93 -1.37 34.25
CA ILE A 6 3.78 -1.63 33.07
C ILE A 6 2.99 -2.45 32.04
N VAL A 7 2.27 -3.48 32.48
CA VAL A 7 1.48 -4.36 31.60
C VAL A 7 0.29 -3.61 31.00
N ILE A 8 -0.42 -2.80 31.80
CA ILE A 8 -1.54 -1.99 31.32
C ILE A 8 -1.05 -0.93 30.32
N SER A 9 0.02 -0.20 30.65
CA SER A 9 0.61 0.81 29.75
C SER A 9 1.09 0.21 28.42
N GLY A 10 1.76 -0.95 28.46
CA GLY A 10 2.21 -1.66 27.26
C GLY A 10 1.04 -2.13 26.37
N THR A 11 -0.03 -2.62 26.98
CA THR A 11 -1.23 -3.09 26.26
C THR A 11 -1.97 -1.93 25.57
N GLN A 12 -2.10 -0.79 26.25
CA GLN A 12 -2.72 0.41 25.68
C GLN A 12 -1.90 0.98 24.51
N GLY A 13 -0.58 1.02 24.65
CA GLY A 13 0.33 1.46 23.58
C GLY A 13 0.24 0.57 22.33
N TYR A 14 0.14 -0.75 22.51
CA TYR A 14 -0.04 -1.70 21.41
C TYR A 14 -1.38 -1.50 20.67
N LEU A 15 -2.49 -1.37 21.41
CA LEU A 15 -3.82 -1.13 20.83
C LEU A 15 -3.88 0.18 20.05
N GLN A 16 -3.30 1.25 20.59
CA GLN A 16 -3.21 2.54 19.91
C GLN A 16 -2.36 2.44 18.64
N GLY A 17 -1.25 1.68 18.69
CA GLY A 17 -0.43 1.39 17.53
C GLY A 17 -1.19 0.66 16.42
N ILE A 18 -1.99 -0.35 16.77
CA ILE A 18 -2.86 -1.07 15.80
C ILE A 18 -3.83 -0.11 15.13
N PHE A 19 -4.49 0.74 15.92
CA PHE A 19 -5.45 1.71 15.41
C PHE A 19 -4.81 2.69 14.41
N ILE A 20 -3.64 3.23 14.75
CA ILE A 20 -2.89 4.13 13.86
C ILE A 20 -2.46 3.40 12.57
N HIS A 21 -1.98 2.16 12.69
CA HIS A 21 -1.62 1.36 11.54
C HIS A 21 -2.81 1.08 10.62
N GLU A 22 -3.98 0.75 11.16
CA GLU A 22 -5.21 0.52 10.39
C GLU A 22 -5.62 1.78 9.61
N ILE A 23 -5.49 2.97 10.21
CA ILE A 23 -5.79 4.24 9.52
C ILE A 23 -4.89 4.41 8.30
N PHE A 24 -3.57 4.25 8.45
CA PHE A 24 -2.63 4.40 7.32
C PHE A 24 -2.80 3.29 6.28
N ALA A 25 -3.08 2.06 6.70
CA ALA A 25 -3.39 0.95 5.82
C ALA A 25 -4.68 1.20 5.03
N CYS A 26 -5.71 1.79 5.62
CA CYS A 26 -6.93 2.18 4.89
C CYS A 26 -6.66 3.36 3.94
N LEU A 27 -5.83 4.32 4.35
CA LEU A 27 -5.50 5.49 3.53
C LEU A 27 -4.79 5.09 2.21
N LEU A 28 -4.10 3.96 2.17
CA LEU A 28 -3.49 3.37 0.97
C LEU A 28 -4.51 3.05 -0.15
N LEU A 29 -5.80 2.91 0.14
CA LEU A 29 -6.81 2.78 -0.92
C LEU A 29 -6.92 4.04 -1.78
N LEU A 30 -6.79 5.23 -1.18
CA LEU A 30 -6.94 6.50 -1.89
C LEU A 30 -6.00 6.65 -3.08
N PRO A 31 -4.67 6.46 -2.95
CA PRO A 31 -3.76 6.57 -4.09
C PRO A 31 -4.05 5.53 -5.18
N TYR A 32 -4.46 4.29 -4.85
CA TYR A 32 -4.79 3.28 -5.86
C TYR A 32 -6.07 3.61 -6.63
N ILE A 33 -7.10 4.13 -5.94
CA ILE A 33 -8.29 4.65 -6.60
C ILE A 33 -7.94 5.85 -7.49
N ALA A 34 -7.10 6.76 -6.99
CA ALA A 34 -6.65 7.92 -7.76
C ALA A 34 -5.87 7.50 -9.02
N TYR A 35 -5.01 6.48 -8.94
CA TYR A 35 -4.33 5.92 -10.11
C TYR A 35 -5.31 5.39 -11.15
N LEU A 36 -6.28 4.57 -10.72
CA LEU A 36 -7.30 4.04 -11.63
C LEU A 36 -8.10 5.17 -12.28
N TYR A 37 -8.57 6.12 -11.48
CA TYR A 37 -9.30 7.29 -11.97
C TYR A 37 -8.52 8.05 -13.04
N VAL A 38 -7.24 8.34 -12.78
CA VAL A 38 -6.35 9.02 -13.73
C VAL A 38 -6.10 8.18 -14.99
N LEU A 39 -5.93 6.85 -14.86
CA LEU A 39 -5.72 5.94 -15.99
C LEU A 39 -6.95 5.78 -16.87
N PHE A 40 -8.16 5.93 -16.33
CA PHE A 40 -9.40 5.86 -17.12
C PHE A 40 -9.77 7.20 -17.74
N LEU A 41 -9.54 8.32 -17.06
CA LEU A 41 -10.03 9.63 -17.51
C LEU A 41 -9.05 10.42 -18.37
N SER A 42 -7.75 10.12 -18.32
CA SER A 42 -6.75 10.88 -19.06
C SER A 42 -6.87 10.67 -20.57
N LYS A 43 -7.23 11.73 -21.31
CA LYS A 43 -7.38 11.71 -22.77
C LYS A 43 -6.04 11.75 -23.50
N THR A 44 -4.99 12.33 -22.89
CA THR A 44 -3.65 12.44 -23.47
C THR A 44 -2.59 11.85 -22.55
N PHE A 45 -1.50 11.36 -23.12
CA PHE A 45 -0.39 10.78 -22.35
C PHE A 45 0.38 11.83 -21.55
N LEU A 46 0.40 13.09 -21.99
CA LEU A 46 1.02 14.19 -21.25
C LEU A 46 0.28 14.45 -19.93
N GLN A 47 -1.05 14.56 -19.98
CA GLN A 47 -1.88 14.74 -18.79
C GLN A 47 -1.78 13.55 -17.84
N LEU A 48 -1.78 12.33 -18.39
CA LEU A 48 -1.58 11.11 -17.61
C LEU A 48 -0.26 11.17 -16.83
N ASN A 49 0.84 11.47 -17.51
CA ASN A 49 2.16 11.49 -16.89
C ASN A 49 2.27 12.54 -15.78
N HIS A 50 1.72 13.74 -15.98
CA HIS A 50 1.71 14.79 -14.95
C HIS A 50 0.93 14.36 -13.70
N LYS A 51 -0.27 13.80 -13.88
CA LYS A 51 -1.11 13.38 -12.75
C LYS A 51 -0.51 12.18 -12.00
N VAL A 52 -0.01 11.18 -12.74
CA VAL A 52 0.66 10.00 -12.15
C VAL A 52 1.93 10.40 -11.39
N PHE A 53 2.68 11.40 -11.88
CA PHE A 53 3.86 11.91 -11.20
C PHE A 53 3.55 12.52 -9.84
N LEU A 54 2.37 13.14 -9.67
CA LEU A 54 1.93 13.71 -8.39
C LEU A 54 1.43 12.64 -7.41
N ILE A 55 0.75 11.60 -7.90
CA ILE A 55 0.23 10.52 -7.04
C ILE A 55 1.37 9.60 -6.54
N MET A 56 2.46 9.48 -7.31
CA MET A 56 3.62 8.64 -6.98
C MET A 56 4.28 8.91 -5.62
N PRO A 57 4.73 10.13 -5.30
CA PRO A 57 5.36 10.40 -4.02
C PRO A 57 4.39 10.13 -2.85
N ILE A 58 3.11 10.47 -3.01
CA ILE A 58 2.08 10.21 -2.00
C ILE A 58 1.94 8.70 -1.74
N THR A 59 1.86 7.91 -2.80
CA THR A 59 1.72 6.45 -2.70
C THR A 59 2.93 5.83 -2.00
N LEU A 60 4.14 6.21 -2.40
CA LEU A 60 5.37 5.68 -1.79
C LEU A 60 5.50 6.10 -0.33
N LEU A 61 5.12 7.33 0.02
CA LEU A 61 5.09 7.81 1.40
C LEU A 61 4.15 6.97 2.25
N LEU A 62 2.88 6.85 1.84
CA LEU A 62 1.87 6.08 2.58
C LEU A 62 2.27 4.60 2.71
N LEU A 63 2.80 4.01 1.65
CA LEU A 63 3.25 2.62 1.65
C LEU A 63 4.43 2.41 2.61
N SER A 64 5.36 3.36 2.67
CA SER A 64 6.49 3.33 3.61
C SER A 64 6.03 3.47 5.05
N VAL A 65 5.09 4.37 5.33
CA VAL A 65 4.50 4.55 6.67
C VAL A 65 3.73 3.31 7.11
N ALA A 66 2.92 2.72 6.24
CA ALA A 66 2.18 1.50 6.55
C ALA A 66 3.12 0.32 6.82
N LEU A 67 4.15 0.12 5.98
CA LEU A 67 5.14 -0.93 6.20
C LEU A 67 5.93 -0.71 7.50
N SER A 68 6.38 0.52 7.77
CA SER A 68 7.16 0.83 8.97
C SER A 68 6.34 0.64 10.25
N SER A 69 5.07 1.10 10.26
CA SER A 69 4.16 0.89 11.39
C SER A 69 3.81 -0.59 11.59
N GLY A 70 3.69 -1.37 10.51
CA GLY A 70 3.50 -2.83 10.60
C GLY A 70 4.71 -3.54 11.22
N ILE A 71 5.93 -3.16 10.84
CA ILE A 71 7.17 -3.70 11.44
C ILE A 71 7.27 -3.30 12.92
N PHE A 72 6.89 -2.07 13.27
CA PHE A 72 6.89 -1.61 14.66
C PHE A 72 5.93 -2.43 15.53
N LEU A 73 4.73 -2.73 15.04
CA LEU A 73 3.78 -3.60 15.74
C LEU A 73 4.29 -5.03 15.92
N LEU A 74 4.99 -5.56 14.90
CA LEU A 74 5.63 -6.87 15.00
C LEU A 74 6.74 -6.86 16.06
N ALA A 75 7.54 -5.79 16.15
CA ALA A 75 8.58 -5.64 17.16
C ALA A 75 8.00 -5.52 18.58
N MET A 76 6.88 -4.81 18.76
CA MET A 76 6.17 -4.73 20.05
C MET A 76 5.67 -6.08 20.55
N ARG A 77 5.34 -7.00 19.63
CA ARG A 77 4.93 -8.38 19.94
C ARG A 77 6.13 -9.34 20.07
N GLY A 78 7.36 -8.83 20.15
CA GLY A 78 8.56 -9.66 20.25
C GLY A 78 8.88 -10.47 18.99
N PHE A 79 8.44 -10.01 17.82
CA PHE A 79 8.57 -10.71 16.53
C PHE A 79 7.86 -12.05 16.42
N GLU A 80 6.85 -12.30 17.25
CA GLU A 80 5.96 -13.45 17.04
C GLU A 80 5.15 -13.25 15.75
N SER A 81 5.57 -13.94 14.68
CA SER A 81 4.94 -13.85 13.38
C SER A 81 3.68 -14.72 13.33
N ASP A 82 2.54 -14.11 13.58
CA ASP A 82 1.25 -14.67 13.20
C ASP A 82 1.15 -14.72 11.66
N ILE A 83 0.51 -15.77 11.12
CA ILE A 83 0.27 -15.92 9.68
C ILE A 83 -0.40 -14.69 9.07
N LYS A 84 -1.23 -14.00 9.86
CA LYS A 84 -1.84 -12.72 9.50
C LYS A 84 -0.77 -11.66 9.22
N ILE A 85 0.10 -11.39 10.18
CA ILE A 85 1.15 -10.36 10.08
C ILE A 85 2.10 -10.67 8.92
N ALA A 86 2.47 -11.94 8.76
CA ALA A 86 3.29 -12.38 7.63
C ALA A 86 2.61 -12.09 6.28
N SER A 87 1.31 -12.39 6.15
CA SER A 87 0.55 -12.13 4.91
C SER A 87 0.46 -10.63 4.57
N MET A 88 0.31 -9.77 5.58
CA MET A 88 0.24 -8.31 5.39
C MET A 88 1.57 -7.72 4.96
N ILE A 89 2.68 -8.15 5.57
CA ILE A 89 4.03 -7.74 5.16
C ILE A 89 4.32 -8.19 3.73
N MET A 90 3.97 -9.44 3.40
CA MET A 90 4.12 -9.96 2.04
C MET A 90 3.34 -9.13 1.02
N LEU A 91 2.11 -8.70 1.36
CA LEU A 91 1.31 -7.85 0.51
C LEU A 91 1.96 -6.49 0.26
N PHE A 92 2.51 -5.83 1.30
CA PHE A 92 3.21 -4.56 1.12
C PHE A 92 4.48 -4.71 0.26
N ILE A 93 5.19 -5.83 0.36
CA ILE A 93 6.33 -6.13 -0.51
C ILE A 93 5.87 -6.24 -1.98
N ILE A 94 4.74 -6.89 -2.23
CA ILE A 94 4.15 -6.98 -3.59
C ILE A 94 3.81 -5.57 -4.11
N PHE A 95 3.22 -4.72 -3.28
CA PHE A 95 2.88 -3.34 -3.66
C PHE A 95 4.11 -2.49 -3.98
N ILE A 96 5.15 -2.55 -3.15
CA ILE A 96 6.42 -1.85 -3.41
C ILE A 96 7.02 -2.35 -4.73
N SER A 97 7.04 -3.66 -4.92
CA SER A 97 7.57 -4.27 -6.14
C SER A 97 6.82 -3.83 -7.39
N GLY A 98 5.49 -3.73 -7.33
CA GLY A 98 4.69 -3.23 -8.45
C GLY A 98 4.89 -1.74 -8.73
N GLU A 99 5.03 -0.91 -7.70
CA GLU A 99 5.35 0.52 -7.88
C GLU A 99 6.73 0.69 -8.55
N ILE A 100 7.74 -0.08 -8.13
CA ILE A 100 9.07 -0.10 -8.77
C ILE A 100 8.96 -0.58 -10.23
N TYR A 101 8.21 -1.66 -10.47
CA TYR A 101 7.98 -2.20 -11.81
C TYR A 101 7.31 -1.17 -12.73
N ARG A 102 6.31 -0.43 -12.22
CA ARG A 102 5.66 0.64 -12.99
C ARG A 102 6.65 1.73 -13.35
N ILE A 103 7.45 2.22 -12.41
CA ILE A 103 8.44 3.29 -12.67
C ILE A 103 9.43 2.84 -13.76
N ARG A 104 9.92 1.60 -13.69
CA ARG A 104 10.80 1.02 -14.70
C ARG A 104 10.12 0.90 -16.06
N THR A 105 8.87 0.45 -16.10
CA THR A 105 8.11 0.28 -17.34
C THR A 105 7.77 1.62 -17.99
N LEU A 106 7.42 2.64 -17.19
CA LEU A 106 7.17 4.00 -17.65
C LEU A 106 8.40 4.61 -18.33
N ARG A 107 9.61 4.37 -17.79
CA ARG A 107 10.85 4.84 -18.42
C ARG A 107 11.06 4.22 -19.81
N LYS A 108 10.69 2.95 -19.99
CA LYS A 108 10.81 2.25 -21.28
C LYS A 108 9.72 2.65 -22.28
N SER A 109 8.49 2.90 -21.81
CA SER A 109 7.32 3.12 -22.66
C SER A 109 7.19 4.55 -23.19
N LYS A 110 7.90 5.53 -22.60
CA LYS A 110 7.87 6.95 -22.99
C LYS A 110 8.33 7.23 -24.43
N THR A 111 9.07 6.33 -25.06
CA THR A 111 9.67 6.53 -26.38
C THR A 111 8.72 6.27 -27.56
N SER A 112 7.59 5.59 -27.34
CA SER A 112 6.63 5.30 -28.41
C SER A 112 5.18 5.36 -27.95
N ARG A 113 4.30 5.82 -28.84
CA ARG A 113 2.85 5.92 -28.58
C ARG A 113 2.23 4.55 -28.28
N GLN A 114 2.62 3.53 -29.04
CA GLN A 114 2.18 2.15 -28.81
C GLN A 114 2.70 1.58 -27.48
N GLY A 115 3.94 1.91 -27.11
CA GLY A 115 4.50 1.54 -25.81
C GLY A 115 3.70 2.13 -24.64
N MET A 116 3.33 3.41 -24.75
CA MET A 116 2.51 4.09 -23.74
C MET A 116 1.09 3.50 -23.63
N GLN A 117 0.47 3.11 -24.75
CA GLN A 117 -0.84 2.42 -24.72
C GLN A 117 -0.76 1.07 -24.00
N LYS A 118 0.27 0.26 -24.29
CA LYS A 118 0.51 -1.01 -23.59
C LYS A 118 0.76 -0.79 -22.10
N TYR A 119 1.55 0.21 -21.76
CA TYR A 119 1.80 0.62 -20.37
C TYR A 119 0.51 0.97 -19.62
N VAL A 120 -0.38 1.78 -20.22
CA VAL A 120 -1.66 2.13 -19.60
C VAL A 120 -2.52 0.90 -19.34
N LYS A 121 -2.61 -0.02 -20.31
CA LYS A 121 -3.37 -1.27 -20.14
C LYS A 121 -2.79 -2.13 -19.01
N GLN A 122 -1.47 -2.27 -18.95
CA GLN A 122 -0.79 -3.01 -17.88
C GLN A 122 -1.00 -2.36 -16.51
N CYS A 123 -0.87 -1.03 -16.42
CA CYS A 123 -1.10 -0.32 -15.16
C CYS A 123 -2.52 -0.49 -14.65
N LYS A 124 -3.54 -0.44 -15.53
CA LYS A 124 -4.93 -0.69 -15.14
C LYS A 124 -5.08 -2.07 -14.49
N ILE A 125 -4.49 -3.11 -15.09
CA ILE A 125 -4.55 -4.47 -14.55
C ILE A 125 -3.86 -4.53 -13.18
N ILE A 126 -2.63 -4.01 -13.08
CA ILE A 126 -1.87 -4.00 -11.82
C ILE A 126 -2.64 -3.30 -10.70
N TYR A 127 -3.20 -2.11 -10.96
CA TYR A 127 -3.90 -1.34 -9.93
C TYR A 127 -5.26 -1.93 -9.56
N ILE A 128 -5.97 -2.56 -10.49
CA ILE A 128 -7.18 -3.33 -10.16
C ILE A 128 -6.79 -4.50 -9.25
N THR A 129 -5.74 -5.26 -9.59
CA THR A 129 -5.26 -6.36 -8.76
C THR A 129 -4.83 -5.88 -7.38
N PHE A 130 -4.13 -4.75 -7.29
CA PHE A 130 -3.71 -4.18 -6.00
C PHE A 130 -4.89 -3.78 -5.13
N LEU A 131 -5.89 -3.12 -5.73
CA LEU A 131 -7.11 -2.76 -5.02
C LEU A 131 -7.83 -4.01 -4.48
N MET A 132 -7.99 -5.04 -5.32
CA MET A 132 -8.64 -6.30 -4.94
C MET A 132 -7.88 -7.04 -3.83
N LEU A 133 -6.55 -7.14 -3.95
CA LEU A 133 -5.72 -7.76 -2.92
C LEU A 133 -5.77 -6.99 -1.59
N HIS A 134 -5.80 -5.66 -1.64
CA HIS A 134 -5.89 -4.83 -0.44
C HIS A 134 -7.22 -5.01 0.28
N ILE A 135 -8.33 -4.99 -0.48
CA ILE A 135 -9.67 -5.24 0.06
C ILE A 135 -9.76 -6.66 0.63
N ALA A 136 -9.24 -7.66 -0.08
CA ALA A 136 -9.22 -9.05 0.38
C ALA A 136 -8.41 -9.21 1.68
N CYS A 137 -7.27 -8.51 1.80
CA CYS A 137 -6.46 -8.52 3.01
C CYS A 137 -7.21 -7.89 4.20
N ILE A 138 -7.88 -6.75 4.00
CA ILE A 138 -8.69 -6.12 5.05
C ILE A 138 -9.84 -7.05 5.46
N ALA A 139 -10.53 -7.66 4.49
CA ALA A 139 -11.61 -8.60 4.76
C ALA A 139 -11.12 -9.83 5.54
N TRP A 140 -9.98 -10.42 5.13
CA TRP A 140 -9.35 -11.54 5.83
C TRP A 140 -9.02 -11.20 7.29
N TYR A 141 -8.48 -10.02 7.53
CA TYR A 141 -8.16 -9.56 8.88
C TYR A 141 -9.41 -9.35 9.75
N LYS A 142 -10.49 -8.82 9.17
CA LYS A 142 -11.76 -8.57 9.91
C LYS A 142 -12.61 -9.81 10.13
N LEU A 143 -12.55 -10.81 9.23
CA LEU A 143 -13.29 -12.08 9.39
C LEU A 143 -12.67 -13.02 10.42
N ALA A 144 -11.39 -12.84 10.73
CA ALA A 144 -10.63 -13.71 11.63
C ALA A 144 -10.47 -13.11 13.04
N LEU A 145 -11.21 -12.05 13.37
CA LEU A 145 -11.34 -11.44 14.71
C LEU A 145 -12.70 -11.81 15.27
#